data_AF-A0A1W9SZW0-F1
#
_entry.id   AF-A0A1W9SZW0-F1
#
_cell.length_a   1.000
_cell.length_b   1.000
_cell.length_c   1.000
_cell.angle_alpha   90.00
_cell.angle_beta   90.00
_cell.angle_gamma   90.00
#
_symmetry.space_group_name_H-M   'P 1'
#
loop_
_entity.id
_entity.type
_entity.pdbx_description
1 polymer ?
#
loop_
_entity_poly.entity_id
_entity_poly.type
_entity_poly.pdbx_seq_one_letter_code
_entity_poly.pdbx_strand_id
1 'polypeptide(L)'
;MFISSGIVDAINSLPNGIKKNEQAIAETIENNVHQKIIKEHLIDPAFFEEMSKLLAEIIKERKTKAINYKKYLEKIEVLAEKVKKGVTEQAPNEINTLALKALYNNLNKNKELAIQIDKAVKKSKPDNWRGHQARENAIKMEINKILNNINEVERIFKIIKKQSEY
;
A
#
# COMPACT_ATOMS: atom_id res chain seq x y z
N MET A 1 -20.13 -17.15 -0.14
CA MET A 1 -21.04 -16.28 0.63
C MET A 1 -20.14 -15.39 1.49
N PHE A 2 -20.05 -14.05 1.39
CA PHE A 2 -20.88 -12.98 0.83
C PHE A 2 -19.96 -11.88 0.25
N ILE A 3 -20.25 -11.35 -0.95
CA ILE A 3 -19.50 -10.22 -1.59
C ILE A 3 -20.43 -9.01 -1.70
N SER A 4 -21.17 -8.69 -0.64
CA SER A 4 -22.12 -7.58 -0.71
C SER A 4 -22.41 -6.87 0.62
N SER A 5 -21.70 -7.22 1.70
CA SER A 5 -22.04 -6.69 3.03
C SER A 5 -20.96 -5.80 3.66
N GLY A 6 -19.73 -5.75 3.16
CA GLY A 6 -18.63 -5.05 3.86
C GLY A 6 -18.89 -3.57 4.11
N ILE A 7 -19.24 -2.82 3.06
CA ILE A 7 -19.55 -1.39 3.19
C ILE A 7 -20.98 -1.15 3.68
N VAL A 8 -21.95 -1.98 3.30
CA VAL A 8 -23.34 -1.84 3.75
C VAL A 8 -23.45 -2.07 5.27
N ASP A 9 -22.78 -3.07 5.81
CA ASP A 9 -22.71 -3.34 7.25
C ASP A 9 -21.93 -2.24 7.98
N ALA A 10 -20.83 -1.75 7.38
CA ALA A 10 -20.09 -0.61 7.93
C ALA A 10 -20.96 0.66 7.99
N ILE A 11 -21.77 0.94 6.97
CA ILE A 11 -22.73 2.05 6.97
C ILE A 11 -23.79 1.85 8.06
N ASN A 12 -24.27 0.62 8.25
CA ASN A 12 -25.21 0.28 9.31
C ASN A 12 -24.62 0.38 10.73
N SER A 13 -23.29 0.42 10.88
CA SER A 13 -22.62 0.65 12.16
C SER A 13 -22.41 2.14 12.51
N LEU A 14 -22.67 3.06 11.57
CA LEU A 14 -22.48 4.50 11.79
C LEU A 14 -23.51 5.09 12.77
N PRO A 15 -23.23 6.19 13.48
CA PRO A 15 -24.20 6.87 14.32
C PRO A 15 -25.46 7.31 13.53
N ASN A 16 -26.63 7.27 14.17
CA ASN A 16 -27.92 7.59 13.53
C ASN A 16 -27.97 8.99 12.87
N GLY A 17 -27.16 9.94 13.34
CA GLY A 17 -27.06 11.28 12.73
C GLY A 17 -26.38 11.29 11.35
N ILE A 18 -25.45 10.35 11.10
CA ILE A 18 -24.72 10.23 9.83
C ILE A 18 -25.52 9.40 8.82
N LYS A 19 -26.23 8.37 9.28
CA LYS A 19 -27.03 7.46 8.42
C LYS A 19 -28.10 8.15 7.57
N LYS A 20 -28.54 9.35 7.96
CA LYS A 20 -29.58 10.10 7.25
C LYS A 20 -29.05 10.95 6.08
N ASN A 21 -27.73 11.02 5.88
CA ASN A 21 -27.12 11.87 4.87
C ASN A 21 -26.04 11.10 4.08
N GLU A 22 -26.34 10.80 2.82
CA GLU A 22 -25.41 10.10 1.90
C GLU A 22 -24.06 10.80 1.77
N GLN A 23 -24.02 12.14 1.84
CA GLN A 23 -22.80 12.91 1.81
C GLN A 23 -21.96 12.68 3.08
N ALA A 24 -22.57 12.72 4.25
CA ALA A 24 -21.88 12.48 5.52
C ALA A 24 -21.33 11.04 5.61
N ILE A 25 -22.09 10.07 5.07
CA ILE A 25 -21.63 8.69 4.94
C ILE A 25 -20.40 8.62 4.02
N ALA A 26 -20.48 9.21 2.83
CA ALA A 26 -19.39 9.19 1.86
C ALA A 26 -18.11 9.82 2.42
N GLU A 27 -18.21 10.98 3.07
CA GLU A 27 -17.07 11.66 3.70
C GLU A 27 -16.42 10.80 4.80
N THR A 28 -17.24 10.08 5.57
CA THR A 28 -16.74 9.15 6.61
C THR A 28 -15.97 7.97 5.99
N ILE A 29 -16.50 7.37 4.92
CA ILE A 29 -15.84 6.28 4.19
C ILE A 29 -14.53 6.77 3.58
N GLU A 30 -14.58 7.90 2.87
CA GLU A 30 -13.42 8.54 2.23
C GLU A 30 -12.30 8.81 3.25
N ASN A 31 -12.63 9.38 4.41
CA ASN A 31 -11.66 9.64 5.46
C ASN A 31 -11.06 8.34 6.01
N ASN A 32 -11.87 7.31 6.27
CA ASN A 32 -11.36 6.04 6.79
C ASN A 32 -10.41 5.34 5.80
N VAL A 33 -10.75 5.32 4.50
CA VAL A 33 -9.87 4.78 3.45
C VAL A 33 -8.58 5.60 3.37
N HIS A 34 -8.68 6.93 3.37
CA HIS A 34 -7.53 7.82 3.32
C HIS A 34 -6.57 7.62 4.52
N GLN A 35 -7.11 7.54 5.74
CA GLN A 35 -6.31 7.29 6.94
C GLN A 35 -5.58 5.94 6.86
N LYS A 36 -6.24 4.91 6.34
CA LYS A 36 -5.62 3.60 6.11
C LYS A 36 -4.49 3.68 5.09
N ILE A 37 -4.69 4.37 3.97
CA ILE A 37 -3.65 4.61 2.95
C ILE A 37 -2.44 5.31 3.57
N ILE A 38 -2.64 6.40 4.32
CA ILE A 38 -1.55 7.14 4.98
C ILE A 38 -0.79 6.24 5.95
N LYS A 39 -1.51 5.48 6.78
CA LYS A 39 -0.91 4.62 7.80
C LYS A 39 0.01 3.56 7.19
N GLU A 40 -0.36 3.02 6.03
CA GLU A 40 0.36 1.92 5.39
C GLU A 40 1.30 2.37 4.27
N HIS A 41 1.28 3.65 3.91
CA HIS A 41 2.13 4.23 2.87
C HIS A 41 3.63 3.94 3.06
N LEU A 42 4.13 3.89 4.31
CA LEU A 42 5.55 3.58 4.55
C LEU A 42 5.93 2.12 4.27
N ILE A 43 4.95 1.22 4.18
CA ILE A 43 5.17 -0.21 3.88
C ILE A 43 5.36 -0.38 2.37
N ASP A 44 4.55 0.30 1.56
CA ASP A 44 4.69 0.28 0.10
C ASP A 44 4.29 1.64 -0.50
N PRO A 45 5.22 2.62 -0.55
CA PRO A 45 4.91 3.97 -0.98
C PRO A 45 4.28 4.03 -2.37
N ALA A 46 4.88 3.33 -3.34
CA ALA A 46 4.37 3.29 -4.71
C ALA A 46 2.92 2.75 -4.79
N PHE A 47 2.62 1.64 -4.11
CA PHE A 47 1.26 1.08 -4.12
C PHE A 47 0.24 2.03 -3.49
N PHE A 48 0.53 2.57 -2.31
CA PHE A 48 -0.41 3.44 -1.61
C PHE A 48 -0.54 4.82 -2.28
N GLU A 49 0.45 5.28 -3.02
CA GLU A 49 0.34 6.45 -3.89
C GLU A 49 -0.64 6.20 -5.05
N GLU A 50 -0.59 5.03 -5.70
CA GLU A 50 -1.58 4.62 -6.70
C GLU A 50 -2.99 4.57 -6.08
N MET A 51 -3.15 4.00 -4.88
CA MET A 51 -4.46 3.95 -4.19
C MET A 51 -4.98 5.35 -3.82
N SER A 52 -4.10 6.27 -3.43
CA SER A 52 -4.45 7.65 -3.13
C SER A 52 -4.98 8.39 -4.38
N LYS A 53 -4.34 8.18 -5.54
CA LYS A 53 -4.80 8.73 -6.82
C LYS A 53 -6.18 8.19 -7.20
N LEU A 54 -6.40 6.87 -7.09
CA LEU A 54 -7.69 6.25 -7.35
C LEU A 54 -8.78 6.78 -6.41
N LEU A 55 -8.47 6.96 -5.12
CA LEU A 55 -9.40 7.56 -4.16
C LEU A 55 -9.80 8.98 -4.59
N ALA A 56 -8.81 9.81 -4.96
CA ALA A 56 -9.06 11.18 -5.39
C ALA A 56 -9.94 11.25 -6.65
N GLU A 57 -9.74 10.33 -7.60
CA GLU A 57 -10.60 10.20 -8.79
C GLU A 57 -12.04 9.83 -8.42
N ILE A 58 -12.24 8.83 -7.55
CA ILE A 58 -13.59 8.42 -7.08
C ILE A 58 -14.30 9.59 -6.38
N ILE A 59 -13.59 10.32 -5.51
CA ILE A 59 -14.13 11.49 -4.81
C ILE A 59 -14.54 12.57 -5.82
N LYS A 60 -13.69 12.83 -6.82
CA LYS A 60 -13.98 13.81 -7.86
C LYS A 60 -15.22 13.43 -8.66
N GLU A 61 -15.31 12.19 -9.13
CA GLU A 61 -16.47 11.68 -9.87
C GLU A 61 -17.77 11.78 -9.07
N ARG A 62 -17.73 11.49 -7.76
CA ARG A 62 -18.90 11.66 -6.87
C ARG A 62 -19.30 13.13 -6.75
N LYS A 63 -18.33 14.02 -6.47
CA LYS A 63 -18.58 15.46 -6.29
C LYS A 63 -19.12 16.13 -7.56
N THR A 64 -18.66 15.70 -8.73
CA THR A 64 -19.17 16.18 -10.03
C THR A 64 -20.44 15.46 -10.49
N LYS A 65 -20.97 14.52 -9.69
CA LYS A 65 -22.11 13.65 -10.04
C LYS A 65 -21.90 12.87 -11.35
N ALA A 66 -20.65 12.60 -11.72
CA ALA A 66 -20.31 11.78 -12.89
C ALA A 66 -20.68 10.31 -12.68
N ILE A 67 -20.82 9.88 -11.43
CA ILE A 67 -21.31 8.55 -11.04
C ILE A 67 -22.46 8.68 -10.04
N ASN A 68 -23.37 7.70 -10.05
CA ASN A 68 -24.43 7.60 -9.04
C ASN A 68 -23.91 7.01 -7.72
N TYR A 69 -24.68 7.15 -6.65
CA TYR A 69 -24.29 6.71 -5.31
C TYR A 69 -23.98 5.21 -5.23
N LYS A 70 -24.79 4.36 -5.86
CA LYS A 70 -24.54 2.91 -5.94
C LYS A 70 -23.19 2.62 -6.60
N LYS A 71 -22.88 3.28 -7.71
CA LYS A 71 -21.63 3.08 -8.44
C LYS A 71 -20.42 3.59 -7.66
N TYR A 72 -20.58 4.67 -6.91
CA TYR A 72 -19.59 5.13 -5.95
C TYR A 72 -19.29 4.07 -4.88
N LEU A 73 -20.34 3.48 -4.26
CA LEU A 73 -20.18 2.43 -3.26
C LEU A 73 -19.45 1.20 -3.81
N GLU A 74 -19.76 0.78 -5.05
CA GLU A 74 -19.03 -0.32 -5.72
C GLU A 74 -17.54 0.02 -5.90
N LYS A 75 -17.22 1.21 -6.42
CA LYS A 75 -15.82 1.61 -6.66
C LYS A 75 -15.02 1.72 -5.37
N ILE A 76 -15.60 2.31 -4.33
CA ILE A 76 -14.93 2.50 -3.05
C ILE A 76 -14.76 1.17 -2.28
N GLU A 77 -15.69 0.22 -2.44
CA GLU A 77 -15.54 -1.15 -1.90
C GLU A 77 -14.36 -1.88 -2.52
N VAL A 78 -14.25 -1.85 -3.86
CA VAL A 78 -13.11 -2.42 -4.57
C VAL A 78 -11.80 -1.79 -4.13
N LEU A 79 -11.75 -0.46 -3.99
CA LEU A 79 -10.57 0.24 -3.52
C LEU A 79 -10.22 -0.16 -2.07
N ALA A 80 -11.20 -0.17 -1.17
CA ALA A 80 -11.00 -0.53 0.23
C ALA A 80 -10.47 -1.96 0.39
N GLU A 81 -10.95 -2.91 -0.42
CA GLU A 81 -10.42 -4.27 -0.44
C GLU A 81 -8.98 -4.34 -0.96
N LYS A 82 -8.62 -3.55 -1.97
CA LYS A 82 -7.22 -3.45 -2.45
C LYS A 82 -6.30 -2.87 -1.39
N VAL A 83 -6.71 -1.77 -0.76
CA VAL A 83 -5.98 -1.13 0.35
C VAL A 83 -5.81 -2.11 1.53
N LYS A 84 -6.86 -2.87 1.87
CA LYS A 84 -6.83 -3.85 2.96
C LYS A 84 -5.90 -5.03 2.66
N LYS A 85 -5.89 -5.53 1.42
CA LYS A 85 -5.03 -6.64 1.02
C LYS A 85 -3.58 -6.21 0.90
N GLY A 86 -3.30 -4.97 0.50
CA GLY A 86 -1.95 -4.47 0.28
C GLY A 86 -1.22 -5.23 -0.83
N VAL A 87 -1.94 -5.70 -1.85
CA VAL A 87 -1.39 -6.54 -2.93
C VAL A 87 -1.67 -5.92 -4.29
N THR A 88 -0.62 -5.85 -5.12
CA THR A 88 -0.74 -5.60 -6.57
C THR A 88 -1.23 -6.87 -7.27
N GLU A 89 -2.39 -6.81 -7.92
CA GLU A 89 -3.02 -7.95 -8.62
C GLU A 89 -2.22 -8.45 -9.84
N GLN A 90 -1.26 -7.66 -10.34
CA GLN A 90 -0.52 -7.92 -11.58
C GLN A 90 0.93 -8.37 -11.37
N ALA A 91 1.32 -8.70 -10.12
CA ALA A 91 2.68 -9.12 -9.85
C ALA A 91 2.97 -10.54 -10.42
N PRO A 92 4.14 -10.79 -11.03
CA PRO A 92 4.55 -12.13 -11.45
C PRO A 92 4.49 -13.14 -10.30
N ASN A 93 4.33 -14.43 -10.63
CA ASN A 93 4.21 -15.51 -9.62
C ASN A 93 5.40 -15.57 -8.66
N GLU A 94 6.58 -15.14 -9.09
CA GLU A 94 7.79 -15.08 -8.27
C GLU A 94 7.77 -13.94 -7.23
N ILE A 95 6.92 -12.92 -7.40
CA ILE A 95 6.74 -11.78 -6.49
C ILE A 95 5.62 -12.12 -5.49
N ASN A 96 5.91 -13.08 -4.60
CA ASN A 96 4.90 -13.74 -3.77
C ASN A 96 4.85 -13.30 -2.28
N THR A 97 5.83 -12.54 -1.80
CA THR A 97 5.85 -11.99 -0.42
C THR A 97 5.52 -10.50 -0.39
N LEU A 98 5.08 -9.94 0.74
CA LEU A 98 4.78 -8.50 0.82
C LEU A 98 6.06 -7.69 0.65
N ALA A 99 7.16 -8.14 1.24
CA ALA A 99 8.48 -7.53 1.04
C ALA A 99 8.91 -7.48 -0.44
N LEU A 100 8.76 -8.58 -1.20
CA LEU A 100 9.06 -8.59 -2.64
C LEU A 100 8.12 -7.68 -3.42
N LYS A 101 6.82 -7.66 -3.09
CA LYS A 101 5.83 -6.80 -3.76
C LYS A 101 6.17 -5.32 -3.56
N ALA A 102 6.51 -4.94 -2.33
CA ALA A 102 6.94 -3.58 -2.03
C ALA A 102 8.21 -3.20 -2.80
N LEU A 103 9.21 -4.08 -2.86
CA LEU A 103 10.40 -3.85 -3.69
C LEU A 103 10.02 -3.70 -5.16
N TYR A 104 9.23 -4.62 -5.71
CA TYR A 104 8.80 -4.61 -7.11
C TYR A 104 8.08 -3.31 -7.48
N ASN A 105 7.09 -2.91 -6.69
CA ASN A 105 6.32 -1.68 -6.92
C ASN A 105 7.22 -0.43 -6.86
N ASN A 106 8.19 -0.40 -5.95
CA ASN A 106 9.08 0.75 -5.74
C ASN A 106 10.35 0.74 -6.61
N LEU A 107 10.57 -0.30 -7.42
CA LEU A 107 11.68 -0.46 -8.36
C LEU A 107 11.20 -0.46 -9.81
N ASN A 108 10.20 0.37 -10.12
CA ASN A 108 9.61 0.51 -11.46
C ASN A 108 9.12 -0.83 -12.04
N LYS A 109 8.61 -1.74 -11.19
CA LYS A 109 8.12 -3.06 -11.61
C LYS A 109 9.20 -3.90 -12.30
N ASN A 110 10.48 -3.69 -11.96
CA ASN A 110 11.59 -4.51 -12.41
C ASN A 110 11.71 -5.77 -11.52
N LYS A 111 11.28 -6.91 -12.07
CA LYS A 111 11.23 -8.20 -11.37
C LYS A 111 12.62 -8.65 -10.94
N GLU A 112 13.58 -8.64 -11.87
CA GLU A 112 14.94 -9.13 -11.64
C GLU A 112 15.62 -8.33 -10.53
N LEU A 113 15.47 -7.01 -10.56
CA LEU A 113 16.06 -6.11 -9.57
C LEU A 113 15.46 -6.30 -8.18
N ALA A 114 14.14 -6.43 -8.08
CA ALA A 114 13.45 -6.70 -6.81
C ALA A 114 13.91 -8.02 -6.17
N ILE A 115 14.04 -9.08 -6.98
CA ILE A 115 14.52 -10.38 -6.50
C ILE A 115 15.99 -10.31 -6.06
N GLN A 116 16.84 -9.60 -6.79
CA GLN A 116 18.26 -9.44 -6.43
C GLN A 116 18.41 -8.70 -5.10
N ILE A 117 17.67 -7.61 -4.89
CA ILE A 117 17.70 -6.83 -3.65
C ILE A 117 17.15 -7.65 -2.48
N ASP A 118 16.03 -8.35 -2.66
CA ASP A 118 15.48 -9.22 -1.60
C ASP A 118 16.50 -10.26 -1.13
N LYS A 119 17.18 -10.92 -2.08
CA LYS A 119 18.24 -11.90 -1.77
C LYS A 119 19.42 -11.26 -1.06
N ALA A 120 19.85 -10.07 -1.50
CA ALA A 120 20.95 -9.34 -0.87
C ALA A 120 20.62 -8.97 0.58
N VAL A 121 19.41 -8.50 0.85
CA VAL A 121 18.94 -8.20 2.21
C VAL A 121 18.94 -9.48 3.05
N LYS A 122 18.26 -10.54 2.60
CA LYS A 122 18.16 -11.81 3.35
C LYS A 122 19.53 -12.41 3.69
N LYS A 123 20.51 -12.30 2.79
CA LYS A 123 21.86 -12.83 3.00
C LYS A 123 22.71 -11.97 3.95
N SER A 124 22.51 -10.66 3.94
CA SER A 124 23.40 -9.71 4.63
C SER A 124 22.92 -9.29 6.01
N LYS A 125 21.63 -9.47 6.29
CA LYS A 125 20.94 -8.99 7.47
C LYS A 125 21.33 -9.76 8.74
N PRO A 126 22.03 -9.12 9.69
CA PRO A 126 22.29 -9.72 11.00
C PRO A 126 21.02 -9.76 11.87
N ASP A 127 21.04 -10.50 12.96
CA ASP A 127 19.98 -10.44 13.97
C ASP A 127 19.86 -9.04 14.57
N ASN A 128 18.65 -8.63 14.94
CA ASN A 128 18.36 -7.33 15.57
C ASN A 128 19.03 -6.13 14.89
N TRP A 129 19.11 -6.14 13.56
CA TRP A 129 19.76 -5.11 12.76
C TRP A 129 19.04 -3.76 12.79
N ARG A 130 17.71 -3.77 12.96
CA ARG A 130 16.89 -2.56 12.96
C ARG A 130 17.25 -1.67 14.14
N GLY A 131 17.53 -0.40 13.83
CA GLY A 131 17.98 0.58 14.82
C GLY A 131 19.48 0.55 15.10
N HIS A 132 20.23 -0.40 14.53
CA HIS A 132 21.68 -0.51 14.74
C HIS A 132 22.45 -0.05 13.50
N GLN A 133 22.90 1.20 13.49
CA GLN A 133 23.47 1.88 12.32
C GLN A 133 24.54 1.07 11.57
N ALA A 134 25.50 0.43 12.26
CA ALA A 134 26.52 -0.38 11.59
C ALA A 134 25.95 -1.60 10.85
N ARG A 135 24.91 -2.24 11.39
CA ARG A 135 24.23 -3.40 10.79
C ARG A 135 23.33 -2.96 9.64
N GLU A 136 22.66 -1.82 9.81
CA GLU A 136 21.90 -1.16 8.74
C GLU A 136 22.81 -0.82 7.55
N ASN A 137 24.00 -0.27 7.82
CA ASN A 137 24.98 0.07 6.78
C ASN A 137 25.50 -1.16 6.04
N ALA A 138 25.70 -2.29 6.72
CA ALA A 138 26.10 -3.54 6.06
C ALA A 138 25.06 -3.99 5.00
N ILE A 139 23.78 -3.91 5.33
CA ILE A 139 22.69 -4.21 4.39
C ILE A 139 22.69 -3.20 3.23
N LYS A 140 22.79 -1.89 3.54
CA LYS A 140 22.85 -0.82 2.52
C LYS A 140 24.02 -1.01 1.56
N MET A 141 25.18 -1.46 2.04
CA MET A 141 26.34 -1.74 1.20
C MET A 141 26.04 -2.85 0.19
N GLU A 142 25.38 -3.93 0.58
CA GLU A 142 25.00 -4.99 -0.36
C GLU A 142 23.97 -4.53 -1.38
N ILE A 143 23.00 -3.69 -0.98
CA ILE A 143 22.04 -3.09 -1.91
C ILE A 143 22.77 -2.14 -2.88
N ASN A 144 23.76 -1.37 -2.41
CA ASN A 144 24.50 -0.42 -3.23
C ASN A 144 25.32 -1.12 -4.33
N LYS A 145 25.81 -2.34 -4.11
CA LYS A 145 26.46 -3.14 -5.16
C LYS A 145 25.54 -3.44 -6.35
N ILE A 146 24.22 -3.41 -6.13
CA ILE A 146 23.20 -3.68 -7.15
C ILE A 146 22.69 -2.38 -7.76
N LEU A 147 22.31 -1.41 -6.94
CA LEU A 147 21.70 -0.16 -7.41
C LEU A 147 22.73 0.87 -7.91
N ASN A 148 23.96 0.82 -7.40
CA ASN A 148 25.03 1.79 -7.66
C ASN A 148 24.57 3.26 -7.55
N ASN A 149 23.66 3.53 -6.63
CA ASN A 149 23.05 4.84 -6.43
C ASN A 149 22.65 4.99 -4.95
N ILE A 150 23.39 5.81 -4.22
CA ILE A 150 23.24 6.00 -2.78
C ILE A 150 21.83 6.53 -2.42
N ASN A 151 21.28 7.43 -3.24
CA ASN A 151 19.95 7.99 -2.98
C ASN A 151 18.86 6.92 -3.08
N GLU A 152 18.96 6.05 -4.09
CA GLU A 152 18.05 4.93 -4.27
C GLU A 152 18.22 3.86 -3.17
N VAL A 153 19.46 3.61 -2.73
CA VAL A 153 19.73 2.74 -1.58
C VAL A 153 19.02 3.25 -0.33
N GLU A 154 19.17 4.53 0.00
CA GLU A 154 18.51 5.12 1.17
C GLU A 154 16.98 5.08 1.06
N ARG A 155 16.43 5.34 -0.14
CA ARG A 155 14.99 5.28 -0.40
C ARG A 155 14.45 3.85 -0.21
N ILE A 156 15.08 2.87 -0.85
CA ILE A 156 14.66 1.46 -0.80
C ILE A 156 14.88 0.86 0.59
N PHE A 157 15.96 1.24 1.27
CA PHE A 157 16.23 0.76 2.62
C PHE A 157 15.15 1.17 3.64
N LYS A 158 14.56 2.36 3.50
CA LYS A 158 13.42 2.77 4.35
C LYS A 158 12.23 1.83 4.20
N ILE A 159 11.97 1.33 2.99
CA ILE A 159 10.90 0.38 2.70
C ILE A 159 11.23 -0.99 3.30
N ILE A 160 12.45 -1.47 3.08
CA ILE A 160 12.96 -2.74 3.65
C ILE A 160 12.81 -2.76 5.17
N LYS A 161 13.16 -1.66 5.83
CA LYS A 161 13.10 -1.55 7.30
C LYS A 161 11.68 -1.71 7.85
N LYS A 162 10.64 -1.44 7.05
CA LYS A 162 9.23 -1.55 7.43
C LYS A 162 8.60 -2.92 7.15
N GLN A 163 9.24 -3.77 6.35
CA GLN A 163 8.75 -5.13 6.09
C GLN A 163 8.99 -6.01 7.32
N SER A 164 8.01 -6.78 7.76
CA SER A 164 8.16 -7.70 8.89
C SER A 164 8.86 -9.00 8.53
N GLU A 165 8.95 -9.34 7.23
CA GLU A 165 9.60 -10.57 6.75
C GLU A 165 11.13 -10.53 6.77
N TYR A 166 11.72 -9.34 6.95
CA TYR A 166 13.16 -9.16 7.26
C TYR A 166 13.34 -8.99 8.77
#